data_AF-A0A350HCR9-F1
#
_entry.id   AF-A0A350HCR9-F1
#
_cell.length_a   1.000
_cell.length_b   1.000
_cell.length_c   1.000
_cell.angle_alpha   90.00
_cell.angle_beta   90.00
_cell.angle_gamma   90.00
#
_symmetry.space_group_name_H-M   'P 1'
#
loop_
_entity.id
_entity.type
_entity.pdbx_description
1 polymer ?
#
loop_
_entity_poly.entity_id
_entity_poly.type
_entity_poly.pdbx_seq_one_letter_code
_entity_poly.pdbx_strand_id
1 'polypeptide(L)'
;MFADVHLKGYRLPVRVAMNHSRYNVAANQPQTVAIQVDNLSDRTIKLRFLAKVAPSEAKAYLSYMPLHHEQTLTLAPNASQVVQYPLTLSDRLPLALQPFSLSHFLIGPDAGTAWQKMQGDIQLING
;
A
#
# COMPACT_ATOMS: atom_id res chain seq x y z
N MET A 1 -11.14 0.19 15.80
CA MET A 1 -10.30 -0.94 15.33
C MET A 1 -9.09 -0.35 14.62
N PHE A 2 -7.90 -0.92 14.77
CA PHE A 2 -6.68 -0.33 14.19
C PHE A 2 -6.23 -1.12 12.96
N ALA A 3 -5.92 -0.39 11.88
CA ALA A 3 -5.17 -0.90 10.74
C ALA A 3 -3.75 -0.33 10.82
N ASP A 4 -2.76 -1.20 10.93
CA ASP A 4 -1.36 -0.81 10.84
C ASP A 4 -0.94 -0.75 9.37
N VAL A 5 -0.36 0.39 8.97
CA VAL A 5 0.08 0.63 7.61
C VAL A 5 1.60 0.67 7.53
N HIS A 6 2.16 -0.29 6.79
CA HIS A 6 3.60 -0.43 6.63
C HIS A 6 4.01 -0.10 5.19
N LEU A 7 5.18 0.54 5.07
CA LEU A 7 5.80 0.79 3.78
C LEU A 7 7.08 -0.05 3.65
N LYS A 8 7.26 -0.72 2.51
CA LYS A 8 8.54 -1.35 2.15
C LYS A 8 9.00 -0.79 0.81
N GLY A 9 10.11 -0.05 0.83
CA GLY A 9 10.81 0.42 -0.38
C GLY A 9 12.22 -0.16 -0.40
N TYR A 10 12.55 -0.96 -1.42
CA TYR A 10 13.90 -1.48 -1.62
C TYR A 10 14.65 -0.60 -2.62
N ARG A 11 15.69 0.10 -2.17
CA ARG A 11 16.72 0.78 -3.00
C ARG A 11 16.18 1.66 -4.15
N LEU A 12 15.11 2.40 -3.90
CA LEU A 12 14.58 3.41 -4.84
C LEU A 12 15.07 4.81 -4.42
N PRO A 13 15.42 5.72 -5.35
CA PRO A 13 15.81 7.09 -5.03
C PRO A 13 14.56 7.95 -4.77
N VAL A 14 13.72 7.51 -3.84
CA VAL A 14 12.49 8.19 -3.44
C VAL A 14 12.40 8.26 -1.93
N ARG A 15 11.88 9.37 -1.43
CA ARG A 15 11.43 9.48 -0.04
C ARG A 15 9.93 9.25 -0.01
N VAL A 16 9.46 8.61 1.06
CA VAL A 16 8.03 8.31 1.22
C VAL A 16 7.62 8.68 2.62
N ALA A 17 6.51 9.39 2.74
CA ALA A 17 5.91 9.78 4.01
C ALA A 17 4.42 9.44 4.00
N MET A 18 3.89 9.07 5.16
CA MET A 18 2.47 8.79 5.38
C MET A 18 1.92 9.78 6.39
N ASN A 19 0.68 10.22 6.22
CA ASN A 19 0.03 11.09 7.21
C ASN A 19 -0.14 10.37 8.57
N HIS A 20 -0.48 9.08 8.56
CA HIS A 20 -0.50 8.24 9.75
C HIS A 20 0.02 6.83 9.43
N SER A 21 0.70 6.21 10.39
CA SER A 21 1.10 4.78 10.33
C SER A 21 0.02 3.84 10.88
N ARG A 22 -0.97 4.39 11.59
CA ARG A 22 -2.10 3.66 12.17
C ARG A 22 -3.39 4.44 11.99
N TYR A 23 -4.41 3.78 11.45
CA TYR A 23 -5.74 4.39 11.26
C TYR A 23 -6.75 3.69 12.16
N ASN A 24 -7.52 4.48 12.92
CA ASN A 24 -8.70 3.98 13.60
C ASN A 24 -9.86 3.98 12.59
N VAL A 25 -10.05 2.85 11.90
CA VAL A 25 -11.11 2.72 10.90
C VAL A 25 -12.35 2.19 11.61
N ALA A 26 -13.35 3.06 11.78
CA ALA A 26 -14.67 2.63 12.20
C ALA A 26 -15.40 1.99 11.01
N ALA A 27 -16.21 0.97 11.29
CA ALA A 27 -16.98 0.29 10.25
C ALA A 27 -17.88 1.30 9.50
N ASN A 28 -17.93 1.18 8.17
CA ASN A 28 -18.68 2.03 7.26
C ASN A 28 -18.35 3.54 7.32
N GLN A 29 -17.26 3.93 7.99
CA GLN A 29 -16.78 5.31 8.02
C GLN A 29 -15.46 5.44 7.23
N PRO A 30 -15.47 6.11 6.07
CA PRO A 30 -14.26 6.29 5.27
C PRO A 30 -13.18 7.04 6.05
N GLN A 31 -11.94 6.54 5.99
CA GLN A 31 -10.75 7.21 6.49
C GLN A 31 -9.85 7.57 5.31
N THR A 32 -9.40 8.83 5.25
CA THR A 32 -8.50 9.27 4.19
C THR A 32 -7.06 8.87 4.51
N VAL A 33 -6.51 7.99 3.67
CA VAL A 33 -5.08 7.65 3.69
C VAL A 33 -4.38 8.51 2.65
N ALA A 34 -3.26 9.14 3.04
CA ALA A 34 -2.45 9.96 2.16
C ALA A 34 -0.98 9.53 2.25
N ILE A 35 -0.39 9.22 1.10
CA ILE A 35 1.00 8.79 0.98
C ILE A 35 1.70 9.78 0.04
N GLN A 36 2.63 10.53 0.60
CA GLN A 36 3.49 11.42 -0.16
C GLN A 36 4.71 10.62 -0.66
N VAL A 37 5.00 10.74 -1.94
CA VAL A 37 6.17 10.17 -2.60
C VAL A 37 6.95 11.32 -3.21
N ASP A 38 8.21 11.44 -2.83
CA ASP A 38 9.13 12.45 -3.35
C ASP A 38 10.20 11.76 -4.19
N ASN A 39 10.37 12.20 -5.44
CA ASN A 39 11.50 11.80 -6.26
C ASN A 39 12.74 12.57 -5.81
N LEU A 40 13.78 11.87 -5.33
CA LEU A 40 15.03 12.49 -4.89
C LEU A 40 16.11 12.50 -5.99
N SER A 41 15.76 12.07 -7.20
CA SER A 41 16.69 12.03 -8.33
C SER A 41 16.46 13.19 -9.30
N ASP A 42 17.47 13.41 -10.13
CA ASP A 42 17.49 14.35 -11.25
C ASP A 42 16.82 13.81 -12.52
N ARG A 43 16.24 12.60 -12.46
CA ARG A 43 15.55 11.93 -13.58
C ARG A 43 14.10 11.63 -13.27
N THR A 44 13.28 11.51 -14.31
CA THR A 44 11.90 11.04 -14.17
C THR A 44 11.88 9.58 -13.71
N ILE A 45 11.06 9.27 -12.72
CA ILE A 45 10.86 7.91 -12.21
C ILE A 45 9.43 7.46 -12.47
N LYS A 46 9.28 6.22 -12.94
CA LYS A 46 8.00 5.51 -12.98
C LYS A 46 7.97 4.46 -11.88
N LEU A 47 6.96 4.48 -11.03
CA LEU A 47 6.79 3.54 -9.93
C LEU A 47 5.44 2.84 -10.06
N ARG A 48 5.41 1.55 -9.79
CA ARG A 48 4.17 0.81 -9.56
C ARG A 48 3.83 0.90 -8.08
N PHE A 49 2.64 1.39 -7.78
CA PHE A 49 2.10 1.52 -6.44
C PHE A 49 1.06 0.41 -6.21
N LEU A 50 1.34 -0.41 -5.21
CA LEU A 50 0.60 -1.63 -4.91
C LEU A 50 0.28 -1.70 -3.42
N ALA A 51 -0.76 -2.46 -3.08
CA ALA A 51 -1.14 -2.70 -1.70
C ALA A 51 -1.40 -4.18 -1.43
N LYS A 52 -1.10 -4.62 -0.20
CA LYS A 52 -1.41 -5.97 0.30
C LYS A 52 -2.09 -5.87 1.65
N VAL A 53 -3.04 -6.76 1.91
CA VAL A 53 -3.68 -6.92 3.22
C VAL A 53 -3.24 -8.25 3.83
N ALA A 54 -2.99 -8.26 5.14
CA ALA A 54 -2.76 -9.48 5.92
C ALA A 54 -3.65 -9.47 7.18
N PRO A 55 -4.41 -10.55 7.46
CA PRO A 55 -4.56 -11.75 6.62
C PRO A 55 -5.22 -11.43 5.28
N SER A 56 -4.94 -12.22 4.24
CA SER A 56 -5.42 -11.97 2.86
C SER A 56 -6.94 -11.93 2.76
N GLU A 57 -7.61 -12.68 3.60
CA GLU A 57 -9.06 -12.84 3.72
C GLU A 57 -9.73 -11.52 4.14
N ALA A 58 -9.02 -10.68 4.91
CA ALA A 58 -9.51 -9.37 5.30
C ALA A 58 -9.69 -8.42 4.10
N LYS A 59 -9.04 -8.71 2.97
CA LYS A 59 -9.17 -7.96 1.72
C LYS A 59 -10.62 -7.81 1.25
N ALA A 60 -11.44 -8.85 1.42
CA ALA A 60 -12.83 -8.86 0.97
C ALA A 60 -13.73 -7.89 1.76
N TYR A 61 -13.27 -7.42 2.92
CA TYR A 61 -13.99 -6.53 3.82
C TYR A 61 -13.49 -5.09 3.77
N LEU A 62 -12.54 -4.80 2.89
CA LEU A 62 -11.94 -3.48 2.71
C LEU A 62 -12.31 -2.94 1.33
N SER A 63 -12.68 -1.66 1.27
CA SER A 63 -12.91 -0.94 0.03
C SER A 63 -11.94 0.23 -0.07
N TYR A 64 -11.01 0.17 -1.03
CA TYR A 64 -10.16 1.29 -1.44
C TYR A 64 -9.57 1.07 -2.83
N MET A 65 -9.38 2.14 -3.61
CA MET A 65 -9.08 2.07 -5.05
C MET A 65 -7.76 1.32 -5.39
N PRO A 66 -6.62 1.58 -4.70
CA PRO A 66 -5.36 0.85 -4.93
C PRO A 66 -5.38 -0.65 -4.60
N LEU A 67 -6.44 -1.16 -3.95
CA LEU A 67 -6.58 -2.58 -3.63
C LEU A 67 -6.88 -3.44 -4.87
N HIS A 68 -7.51 -2.82 -5.88
CA HIS A 68 -8.07 -3.50 -7.03
C HIS A 68 -7.28 -3.24 -8.31
N HIS A 69 -6.56 -2.12 -8.38
CA HIS A 69 -5.79 -1.72 -9.55
C HIS A 69 -4.38 -1.29 -9.17
N GLU A 70 -3.41 -1.79 -9.92
CA GLU A 70 -2.07 -1.23 -9.93
C GLU A 70 -2.14 0.23 -10.39
N GLN A 71 -1.62 1.14 -9.58
CA GLN A 71 -1.47 2.54 -9.96
C GLN A 71 -0.03 2.80 -10.38
N THR A 72 0.18 3.39 -11.55
CA THR A 72 1.51 3.87 -11.95
C THR A 72 1.66 5.33 -11.53
N LEU A 73 2.71 5.64 -10.76
CA LEU A 73 3.13 6.99 -10.44
C LEU A 73 4.26 7.40 -11.38
N THR A 74 4.17 8.57 -11.99
CA THR A 74 5.25 9.14 -12.81
C THR A 74 5.66 10.46 -12.19
N LEU A 75 6.83 10.49 -11.57
CA LEU A 75 7.35 11.68 -10.88
C LEU A 75 8.47 12.29 -11.71
N ALA A 76 8.32 13.58 -12.05
CA ALA A 76 9.39 14.38 -12.63
C ALA A 76 10.58 14.52 -11.64
N PRO A 77 11.77 14.93 -12.11
CA PRO A 77 12.92 15.20 -11.23
C PRO A 77 12.55 16.10 -10.05
N ASN A 78 12.97 15.73 -8.84
CA ASN A 78 12.72 16.48 -7.60
C ASN A 78 11.24 16.77 -7.29
N ALA A 79 10.30 16.10 -7.96
CA ALA A 79 8.88 16.34 -7.77
C ALA A 79 8.30 15.50 -6.63
N SER A 80 7.23 16.01 -6.04
CA SER A 80 6.40 15.33 -5.04
C SER A 80 5.04 14.99 -5.63
N GLN A 81 4.53 13.81 -5.31
CA GLN A 81 3.18 13.39 -5.63
C GLN A 81 2.52 12.81 -4.38
N VAL A 82 1.26 13.17 -4.14
CA VAL A 82 0.44 12.59 -3.07
C VAL A 82 -0.53 11.59 -3.68
N VAL A 83 -0.48 10.36 -3.18
CA VAL A 83 -1.48 9.33 -3.45
C VAL A 83 -2.49 9.34 -2.29
N GLN A 84 -3.73 9.69 -2.59
CA GLN A 84 -4.79 9.81 -1.60
C GLN A 84 -5.99 8.96 -1.99
N TYR A 85 -6.54 8.22 -1.03
CA TYR A 85 -7.74 7.41 -1.24
C TYR A 85 -8.55 7.24 0.05
N PRO A 86 -9.87 7.05 -0.06
CA PRO A 86 -10.70 6.63 1.06
C PRO A 86 -10.48 5.14 1.34
N LEU A 87 -10.27 4.79 2.60
CA LEU A 87 -10.27 3.44 3.13
C LEU A 87 -11.55 3.22 3.94
N THR A 88 -12.40 2.31 3.48
CA THR A 88 -13.61 1.92 4.20
C THR A 88 -13.51 0.47 4.64
N LEU A 89 -13.91 0.19 5.89
CA LEU A 89 -14.01 -1.14 6.45
C LEU A 89 -15.48 -1.58 6.53
N SER A 90 -15.79 -2.80 6.11
CA SER A 90 -17.11 -3.40 6.29
C SER A 90 -17.39 -3.72 7.76
N ASP A 91 -18.62 -3.46 8.19
CA ASP A 91 -19.18 -3.93 9.47
C ASP A 91 -19.26 -5.46 9.61
N ARG A 92 -19.12 -6.20 8.50
CA ARG A 92 -19.12 -7.67 8.49
C ARG A 92 -17.74 -8.29 8.71
N LEU A 93 -16.69 -7.50 8.97
CA LEU A 93 -15.35 -8.05 9.21
C LEU A 93 -15.36 -9.01 10.43
N PRO A 94 -15.06 -10.31 10.24
CA PRO A 94 -14.97 -11.26 11.34
C PRO A 94 -13.90 -10.87 12.37
N LEU A 95 -14.18 -11.08 13.66
CA LEU A 95 -13.21 -10.84 14.75
C LEU A 95 -11.92 -11.65 14.57
N ALA A 96 -12.00 -12.85 13.99
CA ALA A 96 -10.84 -13.71 13.73
C ALA A 96 -9.85 -13.13 12.71
N LEU A 97 -10.27 -12.15 11.90
CA LEU A 97 -9.41 -11.46 10.93
C LEU A 97 -8.83 -10.15 11.51
N GLN A 98 -8.98 -9.92 12.82
CA GLN A 98 -8.49 -8.74 13.53
C GLN A 98 -7.34 -9.11 14.48
N PRO A 99 -6.28 -8.29 14.59
CA PRO A 99 -6.00 -7.09 13.79
C PRO A 99 -5.58 -7.48 12.36
N PHE A 100 -5.85 -6.59 11.41
CA PHE A 100 -5.31 -6.71 10.05
C PHE A 100 -4.31 -5.58 9.79
N SER A 101 -3.40 -5.82 8.85
CA SER A 101 -2.44 -4.84 8.37
C SER A 101 -2.62 -4.58 6.88
N LEU A 102 -2.37 -3.35 6.48
CA LEU A 102 -2.40 -2.89 5.11
C LEU A 102 -1.00 -2.42 4.75
N SER A 103 -0.30 -3.08 3.84
CA SER A 103 1.05 -2.68 3.42
C SER A 103 1.06 -2.08 2.03
N HIS A 104 1.78 -0.98 1.84
CA HIS A 104 1.99 -0.35 0.53
C HIS A 104 3.41 -0.61 0.02
N PHE A 105 3.49 -0.87 -1.28
CA PHE A 105 4.73 -1.16 -1.97
C PHE A 105 4.89 -0.21 -3.14
N LEU A 106 6.09 0.36 -3.25
CA LEU A 106 6.53 1.11 -4.41
C LEU A 106 7.60 0.28 -5.12
N ILE A 107 7.35 -0.01 -6.39
CA ILE A 107 8.18 -0.91 -7.19
C ILE A 107 8.68 -0.14 -8.39
N GLY A 108 10.01 -0.01 -8.50
CA GLY A 108 10.64 0.60 -9.67
C GLY A 108 10.59 -0.30 -10.90
N PRO A 109 10.94 0.23 -12.08
CA PRO A 109 10.84 -0.50 -13.35
C PRO A 109 11.74 -1.75 -13.38
N ASP A 110 12.89 -1.71 -12.69
CA ASP A 110 13.86 -2.81 -12.66
C ASP A 110 13.54 -3.90 -11.63
N ALA A 111 12.47 -3.72 -10.83
CA ALA A 111 12.11 -4.63 -9.74
C ALA A 111 11.10 -5.73 -10.17
N GLY A 112 10.86 -5.91 -11.47
CA GLY A 112 9.90 -6.87 -12.02
C GLY A 112 10.05 -8.31 -11.49
N THR A 113 11.29 -8.78 -11.28
CA THR A 113 11.59 -10.11 -10.71
C THR A 113 11.44 -10.16 -9.18
N ALA A 114 11.66 -9.05 -8.47
CA ALA A 114 11.48 -8.97 -7.02
C ALA A 114 10.00 -9.01 -6.63
N TRP A 115 9.12 -8.39 -7.43
CA TRP A 115 7.66 -8.46 -7.22
C TRP A 115 7.12 -9.88 -7.39
N GLN A 116 7.51 -10.58 -8.46
CA GLN A 116 7.11 -11.96 -8.70
C GLN A 116 7.59 -12.90 -7.59
N LYS A 117 8.82 -12.72 -7.11
CA LYS A 117 9.35 -13.45 -5.95
C LYS A 117 8.58 -13.14 -4.67
N MET A 118 8.26 -11.87 -4.41
CA MET A 118 7.42 -11.51 -3.26
C MET A 118 6.03 -12.15 -3.36
N GLN A 119 5.41 -12.22 -4.54
CA GLN A 119 4.14 -12.95 -4.71
C GLN A 119 4.28 -14.46 -4.46
N GLY A 120 5.40 -15.08 -4.85
CA GLY A 120 5.70 -16.50 -4.63
C GLY A 120 6.09 -16.87 -3.20
N ASP A 121 6.94 -16.09 -2.53
CA ASP A 121 7.37 -16.32 -1.14
C ASP A 121 6.20 -16.21 -0.14
N ILE A 122 5.12 -15.52 -0.53
CA ILE A 122 3.88 -15.44 0.24
C ILE A 122 3.08 -16.76 0.20
N GLN A 123 3.22 -17.59 -0.85
CA GLN A 123 2.58 -18.92 -0.85
C GLN A 123 3.24 -19.89 0.13
N LEU A 124 4.53 -19.71 0.42
CA LEU A 124 5.29 -20.57 1.34
C LEU A 124 5.07 -20.23 2.83
N ILE A 125 4.50 -19.07 3.16
CA ILE A 125 4.16 -18.70 4.55
C ILE A 125 2.74 -19.18 4.92
N ASN A 126 1.97 -19.66 3.94
CA ASN A 126 0.65 -20.26 4.11
C ASN A 126 0.65 -21.79 3.90
N GLY A 127 1.84 -22.41 3.91
CA GLY A 127 2.04 -23.87 3.88
C GLY A 127 2.37 -24.43 5.25
#